data_AF-K1TMT2-F1
#
_entry.id   AF-K1TMT2-F1
#
_cell.length_a   1.000
_cell.length_b   1.000
_cell.length_c   1.000
_cell.angle_alpha   90.00
_cell.angle_beta   90.00
_cell.angle_gamma   90.00
#
_symmetry.space_group_name_H-M   'P 1'
#
loop_
_entity.id
_entity.type
_entity.pdbx_description
1 polymer ?
#
loop_
_entity_poly.entity_id
_entity_poly.type
_entity_poly.pdbx_seq_one_letter_code
_entity_poly.pdbx_strand_id
1 'polypeptide(L)'
;DPLLGTNEDFKALCAEAKEFGISIILDGVFSHTGADSVYFNKFNRYDSLGAYNSKNSEFYPWYTFYEYPDKYEAWWGIDTLPNVRENNKEYTEYICGDGGVLDYWIEMGAAGYRLDVADELPDEFLDKLNKCVKKHGKEKLIIGEVWEDASNKESYGVKRRYLLGHQLDSVMNYPFRSAIMNYVKGGSPYDFRNSVMTIVRKLSEAVGRRAYEQYFNPRY
;
A
#
# COMPACT_ATOMS: atom_id res chain seq x y z
N ASP A 1 9.62 4.62 -15.25
CA ASP A 1 9.35 5.86 -16.02
C ASP A 1 10.69 6.34 -16.55
N PRO A 2 10.88 6.48 -17.88
CA PRO A 2 12.15 6.93 -18.46
C PRO A 2 12.62 8.31 -17.96
N LEU A 3 11.71 9.17 -17.49
CA LEU A 3 12.06 10.47 -16.92
C LEU A 3 12.77 10.34 -15.56
N LEU A 4 12.57 9.24 -14.84
CA LEU A 4 13.18 8.97 -13.54
C LEU A 4 14.47 8.14 -13.66
N GLY A 5 14.81 7.68 -14.86
CA GLY A 5 15.98 6.83 -15.13
C GLY A 5 15.62 5.38 -15.44
N THR A 6 16.59 4.50 -15.23
CA THR A 6 16.53 3.04 -15.49
C THR A 6 16.41 2.24 -14.19
N ASN A 7 16.16 0.93 -14.31
CA ASN A 7 16.13 0.05 -13.13
C ASN A 7 17.51 -0.08 -12.49
N GLU A 8 18.57 0.01 -13.28
CA GLU A 8 19.96 0.03 -12.87
C GLU A 8 20.28 1.29 -12.07
N ASP A 9 19.74 2.44 -12.48
CA ASP A 9 19.84 3.69 -11.72
C ASP A 9 19.15 3.55 -10.36
N PHE A 10 17.97 2.91 -10.31
CA PHE A 10 17.29 2.63 -9.05
C PHE A 10 18.13 1.73 -8.13
N LYS A 11 18.71 0.65 -8.68
CA LYS A 11 19.58 -0.25 -7.91
C LYS A 11 20.82 0.48 -7.37
N ALA A 12 21.43 1.34 -8.18
CA ALA A 12 22.56 2.17 -7.77
C ALA A 12 22.15 3.14 -6.65
N LEU A 13 21.00 3.80 -6.79
CA LEU A 13 20.44 4.70 -5.78
C LEU A 13 20.22 3.98 -4.45
N CYS A 14 19.62 2.78 -4.46
CA CYS A 14 19.45 1.97 -3.24
C CYS A 14 20.79 1.60 -2.60
N ALA A 15 21.78 1.21 -3.40
CA ALA A 15 23.10 0.85 -2.89
C ALA A 15 23.80 2.06 -2.25
N GLU A 16 23.80 3.21 -2.92
CA GLU A 16 24.44 4.42 -2.41
C GLU A 16 23.73 4.97 -1.18
N ALA A 17 22.38 5.04 -1.19
CA ALA A 17 21.60 5.46 -0.03
C ALA A 17 21.93 4.64 1.23
N LYS A 18 22.15 3.33 1.06
CA LYS A 18 22.51 2.43 2.15
C LYS A 18 23.86 2.78 2.79
N GLU A 19 24.85 3.23 2.02
CA GLU A 19 26.14 3.68 2.56
C GLU A 19 26.00 4.91 3.49
N PHE A 20 24.93 5.69 3.31
CA PHE A 20 24.57 6.82 4.17
C PHE A 20 23.55 6.46 5.26
N GLY A 21 23.18 5.18 5.41
CA GLY A 21 22.16 4.74 6.36
C GLY A 21 20.74 5.19 5.99
N ILE A 22 20.49 5.49 4.71
CA ILE A 22 19.18 5.89 4.18
C ILE A 22 18.48 4.68 3.57
N SER A 23 17.23 4.45 4.01
CA SER A 23 16.36 3.40 3.46
C SER A 23 15.40 3.98 2.43
N ILE A 24 15.21 3.29 1.32
CA ILE A 24 14.28 3.69 0.24
C ILE A 24 13.03 2.82 0.31
N ILE A 25 11.88 3.46 0.48
CA ILE A 25 10.56 2.82 0.50
C ILE A 25 9.84 3.24 -0.78
N LEU A 26 9.28 2.27 -1.50
CA LEU A 26 8.54 2.51 -2.73
C LEU A 26 7.05 2.72 -2.45
N ASP A 27 6.38 3.46 -3.33
CA ASP A 27 4.92 3.57 -3.32
C ASP A 27 4.30 2.44 -4.15
N GLY A 28 3.50 1.60 -3.51
CA GLY A 28 2.83 0.44 -4.08
C GLY A 28 1.37 0.74 -4.36
N VAL A 29 1.08 1.13 -5.61
CA VAL A 29 -0.28 1.41 -6.09
C VAL A 29 -0.86 0.12 -6.69
N PHE A 30 -1.63 -0.62 -5.89
CA PHE A 30 -2.13 -1.96 -6.26
C PHE A 30 -3.66 -2.08 -6.33
N SER A 31 -4.41 -1.00 -6.08
CA SER A 31 -5.88 -0.98 -6.18
C SER A 31 -6.39 -0.63 -7.57
N HIS A 32 -5.55 0.02 -8.38
CA HIS A 32 -5.89 0.44 -9.73
C HIS A 32 -4.63 0.57 -10.59
N THR A 33 -4.83 0.68 -11.90
CA THR A 33 -3.77 0.97 -12.88
C THR A 33 -4.13 2.23 -13.65
N GLY A 34 -3.18 2.80 -14.39
CA GLY A 34 -3.53 3.83 -15.37
C GLY A 34 -4.33 3.24 -16.54
N ALA A 35 -5.31 3.97 -17.06
CA ALA A 35 -6.07 3.59 -18.26
C ALA A 35 -5.18 3.42 -19.50
N ASP A 36 -4.01 4.05 -19.48
CA ASP A 36 -2.98 4.01 -20.51
C ASP A 36 -1.84 3.02 -20.16
N SER A 37 -2.07 2.11 -19.22
CA SER A 37 -1.17 1.00 -18.94
C SER A 37 -1.23 -0.03 -20.07
N VAL A 38 -0.22 -0.88 -20.19
CA VAL A 38 -0.23 -2.02 -21.13
C VAL A 38 -1.37 -3.01 -20.82
N TYR A 39 -1.75 -3.11 -19.54
CA TYR A 39 -2.79 -4.02 -19.05
C TYR A 39 -4.19 -3.57 -19.46
N PHE A 40 -4.47 -2.26 -19.44
CA PHE A 40 -5.78 -1.72 -19.80
C PHE A 40 -5.82 -1.24 -21.25
N ASN A 41 -4.82 -0.47 -21.66
CA ASN A 41 -4.54 0.03 -23.02
C ASN A 41 -5.73 0.76 -23.70
N LYS A 42 -6.41 1.65 -22.95
CA LYS A 42 -7.57 2.43 -23.43
C LYS A 42 -7.29 3.22 -24.71
N PHE A 43 -6.08 3.77 -24.84
CA PHE A 43 -5.69 4.62 -25.97
C PHE A 43 -4.98 3.88 -27.09
N ASN A 44 -4.91 2.54 -27.03
CA ASN A 44 -4.28 1.69 -28.03
C ASN A 44 -2.83 2.12 -28.36
N ARG A 45 -2.06 2.47 -27.31
CA ARG A 45 -0.66 2.88 -27.43
C ARG A 45 0.28 1.69 -27.63
N TYR A 46 -0.07 0.55 -27.06
CA TYR A 46 0.73 -0.67 -27.14
C TYR A 46 0.17 -1.60 -28.20
N ASP A 47 1.04 -2.31 -28.91
CA ASP A 47 0.65 -3.32 -29.91
C ASP A 47 -0.05 -4.54 -29.27
N SER A 48 0.15 -4.74 -27.97
CA SER A 48 -0.51 -5.80 -27.19
C SER A 48 -1.96 -5.46 -26.85
N LEU A 49 -2.81 -6.47 -26.77
CA LEU A 49 -4.21 -6.31 -26.38
C LEU A 49 -4.32 -6.12 -24.86
N GLY A 50 -4.73 -4.93 -24.43
CA GLY A 50 -5.17 -4.69 -23.06
C GLY A 50 -6.64 -5.08 -22.85
N ALA A 51 -7.06 -5.08 -21.59
CA ALA A 51 -8.41 -5.43 -21.15
C ALA A 51 -9.50 -4.56 -21.81
N TYR A 52 -9.21 -3.29 -22.13
CA TYR A 52 -10.14 -2.40 -22.82
C TYR A 52 -10.26 -2.71 -24.33
N ASN A 53 -9.21 -3.27 -24.94
CA ASN A 53 -9.20 -3.53 -26.39
C ASN A 53 -9.90 -4.84 -26.76
N SER A 54 -9.76 -5.89 -25.94
CA SER A 54 -10.38 -7.19 -26.21
C SER A 54 -10.72 -7.98 -24.96
N LYS A 55 -11.90 -8.63 -24.96
CA LYS A 55 -12.27 -9.63 -23.95
C LYS A 55 -11.38 -10.89 -23.97
N ASN A 56 -10.60 -11.08 -25.04
CA ASN A 56 -9.63 -12.16 -25.14
C ASN A 56 -8.23 -11.75 -24.63
N SER A 57 -8.05 -10.53 -24.15
CA SER A 57 -6.81 -10.11 -23.47
C SER A 57 -6.59 -10.95 -22.22
N GLU A 58 -5.34 -11.34 -21.97
CA GLU A 58 -4.94 -12.01 -20.73
C GLU A 58 -5.22 -11.15 -19.48
N PHE A 59 -5.26 -9.82 -19.64
CA PHE A 59 -5.55 -8.88 -18.57
C PHE A 59 -7.04 -8.62 -18.38
N TYR A 60 -7.91 -9.09 -19.28
CA TYR A 60 -9.36 -8.88 -19.15
C TYR A 60 -9.93 -9.31 -17.79
N PRO A 61 -9.54 -10.46 -17.21
CA PRO A 61 -10.02 -10.88 -15.89
C PRO A 61 -9.56 -10.00 -14.72
N TRP A 62 -8.57 -9.12 -14.93
CA TRP A 62 -8.05 -8.23 -13.90
C TRP A 62 -8.96 -7.05 -13.64
N TYR A 63 -9.95 -6.76 -14.50
CA TYR A 63 -10.81 -5.58 -14.39
C TYR A 63 -12.29 -5.98 -14.30
N THR A 64 -13.12 -5.06 -13.81
CA THR A 64 -14.58 -5.22 -13.75
C THR A 64 -15.23 -4.29 -14.77
N PHE A 65 -15.89 -4.85 -15.79
CA PHE A 65 -16.69 -4.09 -16.76
C PHE A 65 -18.18 -4.26 -16.47
N TYR A 66 -18.90 -3.14 -16.29
CA TYR A 66 -20.36 -3.12 -16.21
C TYR A 66 -20.99 -3.13 -17.61
N GLU A 67 -20.39 -2.40 -18.56
CA GLU A 67 -20.77 -2.36 -19.97
C GLU A 67 -19.51 -2.21 -20.81
N TYR A 68 -19.13 -3.28 -21.52
CA TYR A 68 -17.85 -3.34 -22.21
C TYR A 68 -17.84 -2.51 -23.52
N PRO A 69 -16.78 -1.75 -23.82
CA PRO A 69 -15.59 -1.51 -22.97
C PRO A 69 -15.72 -0.26 -22.07
N ASP A 70 -16.73 0.60 -22.28
CA ASP A 70 -16.71 1.98 -21.79
C ASP A 70 -17.16 2.21 -20.34
N LYS A 71 -17.88 1.27 -19.73
CA LYS A 71 -18.26 1.34 -18.31
C LYS A 71 -17.59 0.24 -17.52
N TYR A 72 -16.71 0.65 -16.62
CA TYR A 72 -15.92 -0.21 -15.76
C TYR A 72 -15.76 0.41 -14.37
N GLU A 73 -15.36 -0.43 -13.43
CA GLU A 73 -15.01 -0.01 -12.07
C GLU A 73 -13.73 0.83 -12.10
N ALA A 74 -13.78 2.02 -11.52
CA ALA A 74 -12.68 2.97 -11.52
C ALA A 74 -12.64 3.75 -10.21
N TRP A 75 -11.42 4.11 -9.78
CA TRP A 75 -11.20 4.65 -8.45
C TRP A 75 -11.95 5.99 -8.31
N TRP A 76 -12.95 6.03 -7.42
CA TRP A 76 -13.88 7.16 -7.26
C TRP A 76 -14.57 7.61 -8.57
N GLY A 77 -14.75 6.69 -9.52
CA GLY A 77 -15.34 6.97 -10.83
C GLY A 77 -14.41 7.75 -11.78
N ILE A 78 -13.13 7.89 -11.45
CA ILE A 78 -12.15 8.56 -12.29
C ILE A 78 -11.74 7.61 -13.42
N ASP A 79 -12.20 7.88 -14.64
CA ASP A 79 -12.06 6.99 -15.79
C ASP A 79 -10.61 6.66 -16.19
N THR A 80 -9.65 7.47 -15.77
CA THR A 80 -8.21 7.26 -15.99
C THR A 80 -7.58 6.25 -15.03
N LEU A 81 -8.32 5.80 -14.01
CA LEU A 81 -7.84 4.91 -12.95
C LEU A 81 -8.73 3.66 -12.82
N PRO A 82 -8.75 2.76 -13.83
CA PRO A 82 -9.49 1.50 -13.75
C PRO A 82 -9.02 0.65 -12.57
N ASN A 83 -9.98 0.24 -11.72
CA ASN A 83 -9.73 -0.64 -10.59
C ASN A 83 -9.35 -2.03 -11.07
N VAL A 84 -8.36 -2.61 -10.42
CA VAL A 84 -8.05 -4.01 -10.58
C VAL A 84 -8.87 -4.83 -9.61
N ARG A 85 -9.11 -6.10 -9.94
CA ARG A 85 -9.69 -7.09 -9.06
C ARG A 85 -8.57 -7.72 -8.26
N GLU A 86 -8.29 -7.21 -7.07
CA GLU A 86 -7.12 -7.60 -6.27
C GLU A 86 -7.17 -9.07 -5.86
N ASN A 87 -8.37 -9.64 -5.69
CA ASN A 87 -8.60 -11.06 -5.42
C ASN A 87 -8.53 -11.95 -6.68
N ASN A 88 -8.29 -11.39 -7.86
CA ASN A 88 -7.98 -12.20 -9.04
C ASN A 88 -6.65 -12.91 -8.81
N LYS A 89 -6.63 -14.23 -8.94
CA LYS A 89 -5.43 -15.05 -8.66
C LYS A 89 -4.24 -14.67 -9.54
N GLU A 90 -4.45 -14.40 -10.82
CA GLU A 90 -3.37 -14.03 -11.75
C GLU A 90 -2.80 -12.66 -11.41
N TYR A 91 -3.65 -11.69 -11.05
CA TYR A 91 -3.19 -10.39 -10.58
C TYR A 91 -2.44 -10.50 -9.25
N THR A 92 -2.99 -11.24 -8.28
CA THR A 92 -2.33 -11.48 -7.00
C THR A 92 -0.95 -12.13 -7.19
N GLU A 93 -0.84 -13.13 -8.07
CA GLU A 93 0.43 -13.81 -8.37
C GLU A 93 1.39 -12.87 -9.09
N TYR A 94 0.91 -12.03 -10.01
CA TYR A 94 1.72 -11.03 -10.69
C TYR A 94 2.34 -10.03 -9.70
N ILE A 95 1.62 -9.63 -8.66
CA ILE A 95 2.13 -8.69 -7.64
C ILE A 95 2.96 -9.39 -6.56
N CYS A 96 2.44 -10.46 -5.97
CA CYS A 96 2.96 -11.09 -4.74
C CYS A 96 3.65 -12.44 -4.95
N GLY A 97 3.60 -13.00 -6.17
CA GLY A 97 4.24 -14.26 -6.51
C GLY A 97 5.76 -14.18 -6.47
N ASP A 98 6.41 -15.34 -6.57
CA ASP A 98 7.87 -15.41 -6.66
C ASP A 98 8.36 -14.74 -7.96
N GLY A 99 9.26 -13.77 -7.83
CA GLY A 99 9.66 -12.91 -8.96
C GLY A 99 8.59 -11.93 -9.44
N GLY A 100 7.49 -11.78 -8.71
CA GLY A 100 6.47 -10.77 -8.94
C GLY A 100 6.96 -9.35 -8.66
N VAL A 101 6.06 -8.37 -8.81
CA VAL A 101 6.41 -6.94 -8.65
C VAL A 101 7.06 -6.64 -7.30
N LEU A 102 6.53 -7.20 -6.21
CA LEU A 102 7.07 -6.95 -4.87
C LEU A 102 8.45 -7.56 -4.67
N ASP A 103 8.63 -8.80 -5.12
CA ASP A 103 9.90 -9.54 -5.01
C ASP A 103 10.99 -8.80 -5.79
N TYR A 104 10.71 -8.49 -7.07
CA TYR A 104 11.63 -7.83 -7.99
C TYR A 104 12.23 -6.53 -7.44
N TRP A 105 11.40 -5.62 -6.91
CA TRP A 105 11.89 -4.33 -6.43
C TRP A 105 12.59 -4.43 -5.07
N ILE A 106 12.22 -5.40 -4.22
CA ILE A 106 12.99 -5.67 -2.98
C ILE A 106 14.37 -6.22 -3.33
N GLU A 107 14.47 -7.15 -4.28
CA GLU A 107 15.74 -7.69 -4.77
C GLU A 107 16.64 -6.61 -5.39
N MET A 108 16.04 -5.58 -6.01
CA MET A 108 16.73 -4.39 -6.50
C MET A 108 17.24 -3.45 -5.39
N GLY A 109 16.79 -3.64 -4.15
CA GLY A 109 17.31 -2.90 -2.98
C GLY A 109 16.28 -2.12 -2.19
N ALA A 110 14.99 -2.17 -2.54
CA ALA A 110 13.95 -1.51 -1.76
C ALA A 110 13.92 -2.02 -0.30
N ALA A 111 13.73 -1.09 0.63
CA ALA A 111 13.59 -1.38 2.06
C ALA A 111 12.15 -1.73 2.46
N GLY A 112 11.18 -1.55 1.57
CA GLY A 112 9.78 -1.81 1.84
C GLY A 112 8.83 -1.04 0.93
N TYR A 113 7.56 -1.06 1.30
CA TYR A 113 6.47 -0.41 0.57
C TYR A 113 5.62 0.49 1.46
N ARG A 114 5.25 1.65 0.92
CA ARG A 114 4.08 2.42 1.31
C ARG A 114 2.95 1.99 0.39
N LEU A 115 1.82 1.55 0.93
CA LEU A 115 0.68 1.06 0.16
C LEU A 115 -0.33 2.18 -0.03
N ASP A 116 -0.59 2.55 -1.28
CA ASP A 116 -1.61 3.50 -1.67
C ASP A 116 -3.00 2.91 -1.42
N VAL A 117 -3.89 3.70 -0.81
CA VAL A 117 -5.29 3.32 -0.56
C VAL A 117 -5.39 1.92 0.08
N ALA A 118 -4.59 1.68 1.11
CA ALA A 118 -4.56 0.39 1.81
C ALA A 118 -5.94 -0.01 2.39
N ASP A 119 -6.82 0.97 2.58
CA ASP A 119 -8.22 0.81 2.99
C ASP A 119 -9.12 0.09 1.99
N GLU A 120 -8.73 0.03 0.72
CA GLU A 120 -9.49 -0.64 -0.34
C GLU A 120 -8.94 -2.06 -0.64
N LEU A 121 -7.72 -2.37 -0.22
CA LEU A 121 -7.10 -3.67 -0.51
C LEU A 121 -7.72 -4.82 0.31
N PRO A 122 -8.10 -5.95 -0.29
CA PRO A 122 -8.64 -7.08 0.46
C PRO A 122 -7.67 -7.66 1.50
N ASP A 123 -8.22 -8.20 2.60
CA ASP A 123 -7.42 -8.79 3.68
C ASP A 123 -6.49 -9.92 3.20
N GLU A 124 -6.97 -10.76 2.30
CA GLU A 124 -6.20 -11.88 1.72
C GLU A 124 -5.02 -11.37 0.88
N PHE A 125 -5.23 -10.28 0.13
CA PHE A 125 -4.17 -9.65 -0.65
C PHE A 125 -3.08 -9.09 0.27
N LEU A 126 -3.46 -8.38 1.34
CA LEU A 126 -2.51 -7.87 2.33
C LEU A 126 -1.73 -8.99 3.03
N ASP A 127 -2.39 -10.12 3.36
CA ASP A 127 -1.73 -11.28 3.96
C ASP A 127 -0.68 -11.89 3.00
N LYS A 128 -0.95 -11.94 1.69
CA LYS A 128 0.00 -12.43 0.67
C LYS A 128 1.14 -11.45 0.43
N LEU A 129 0.82 -10.15 0.34
CA LEU A 129 1.80 -9.08 0.23
C LEU A 129 2.76 -9.10 1.40
N ASN A 130 2.25 -9.23 2.63
CA ASN A 130 3.08 -9.35 3.83
C ASN A 130 4.03 -10.53 3.75
N LYS A 131 3.51 -11.72 3.41
CA LYS A 131 4.36 -12.93 3.25
C LYS A 131 5.44 -12.74 2.20
N CYS A 132 5.10 -12.17 1.05
CA CYS A 132 6.03 -11.89 -0.04
C CYS A 132 7.14 -10.94 0.43
N VAL A 133 6.79 -9.78 1.00
CA VAL A 133 7.77 -8.80 1.48
C VAL A 133 8.65 -9.36 2.61
N LYS A 134 8.04 -10.04 3.59
CA LYS A 134 8.75 -10.56 4.77
C LYS A 134 9.63 -11.78 4.47
N LYS A 135 9.43 -12.47 3.33
CA LYS A 135 10.36 -13.49 2.81
C LYS A 135 11.78 -12.94 2.66
N HIS A 136 11.92 -11.66 2.35
CA HIS A 136 13.22 -11.00 2.16
C HIS A 136 13.87 -10.50 3.46
N GLY A 137 13.14 -10.52 4.57
CA GLY A 137 13.65 -10.01 5.85
C GLY A 137 12.54 -9.40 6.70
N LYS A 138 12.64 -9.58 8.03
CA LYS A 138 11.66 -9.02 8.97
C LYS A 138 11.73 -7.49 9.05
N GLU A 139 12.90 -6.93 8.72
CA GLU A 139 13.19 -5.50 8.68
C GLU A 139 12.56 -4.77 7.50
N LYS A 140 12.09 -5.49 6.47
CA LYS A 140 11.40 -4.89 5.33
C LYS A 140 10.07 -4.29 5.77
N LEU A 141 9.82 -3.02 5.47
CA LEU A 141 8.68 -2.27 6.01
C LEU A 141 7.46 -2.32 5.09
N ILE A 142 6.28 -2.41 5.68
CA ILE A 142 4.99 -2.27 4.99
C ILE A 142 4.16 -1.22 5.73
N ILE A 143 3.95 -0.08 5.08
CA ILE A 143 3.25 1.09 5.66
C ILE A 143 1.98 1.34 4.85
N GLY A 144 0.80 1.19 5.44
CA GLY A 144 -0.45 1.49 4.73
C GLY A 144 -0.83 2.97 4.78
N GLU A 145 -1.38 3.50 3.69
CA GLU A 145 -2.17 4.72 3.74
C GLU A 145 -3.54 4.42 4.38
N VAL A 146 -3.70 4.85 5.63
CA VAL A 146 -4.96 4.74 6.38
C VAL A 146 -5.19 6.09 7.06
N TRP A 147 -6.23 6.81 6.64
CA TRP A 147 -6.49 8.18 7.08
C TRP A 147 -7.10 8.25 8.49
N GLU A 148 -7.80 7.20 8.86
CA GLU A 148 -8.49 7.09 10.15
C GLU A 148 -7.70 6.24 11.15
N ASP A 149 -8.35 5.91 12.25
CA ASP A 149 -7.79 5.05 13.28
C ASP A 149 -7.67 3.60 12.82
N ALA A 150 -6.46 3.21 12.41
CA ALA A 150 -6.12 1.87 11.96
C ALA A 150 -6.30 0.78 13.02
N SER A 151 -6.39 1.11 14.31
CA SER A 151 -6.44 0.13 15.40
C SER A 151 -7.79 -0.58 15.51
N ASN A 152 -8.86 0.05 15.03
CA ASN A 152 -10.23 -0.46 15.05
C ASN A 152 -10.97 -0.11 13.75
N LYS A 153 -10.23 0.08 12.66
CA LYS A 153 -10.80 0.51 11.38
C LYS A 153 -11.84 -0.49 10.88
N GLU A 154 -12.97 0.03 10.45
CA GLU A 154 -13.90 -0.67 9.57
C GLU A 154 -13.81 0.00 8.19
N SER A 155 -13.68 -0.83 7.15
CA SER A 155 -13.65 -0.40 5.76
C SER A 155 -14.45 -1.40 4.95
N TYR A 156 -15.34 -0.91 4.08
CA TYR A 156 -16.22 -1.74 3.25
C TYR A 156 -16.99 -2.83 4.03
N GLY A 157 -17.43 -2.51 5.25
CA GLY A 157 -18.20 -3.42 6.11
C GLY A 157 -17.38 -4.52 6.79
N VAL A 158 -16.04 -4.43 6.75
CA VAL A 158 -15.13 -5.40 7.34
C VAL A 158 -14.22 -4.72 8.35
N LYS A 159 -14.10 -5.32 9.55
CA LYS A 159 -13.12 -4.90 10.56
C LYS A 159 -11.72 -5.31 10.09
N ARG A 160 -10.84 -4.32 9.99
CA ARG A 160 -9.49 -4.48 9.42
C ARG A 160 -8.51 -5.03 10.45
N ARG A 161 -7.52 -5.79 9.99
CA ARG A 161 -6.52 -6.50 10.83
C ARG A 161 -5.11 -5.93 10.70
N TYR A 162 -4.99 -4.70 10.22
CA TYR A 162 -3.72 -4.06 9.83
C TYR A 162 -2.57 -4.26 10.81
N LEU A 163 -2.81 -3.97 12.09
CA LEU A 163 -1.77 -3.91 13.12
C LEU A 163 -1.71 -5.19 13.98
N LEU A 164 -2.33 -6.29 13.52
CA LEU A 164 -2.30 -7.58 14.22
C LEU A 164 -1.08 -8.44 13.85
N GLY A 165 -0.08 -7.85 13.18
CA GLY A 165 1.23 -8.46 12.92
C GLY A 165 1.34 -9.29 11.63
N HIS A 166 0.27 -9.41 10.85
CA HIS A 166 0.23 -10.24 9.64
C HIS A 166 -0.09 -9.48 8.35
N GLN A 167 -0.38 -8.17 8.43
CA GLN A 167 -0.70 -7.33 7.28
C GLN A 167 0.29 -6.17 7.15
N LEU A 168 0.16 -5.15 7.99
CA LEU A 168 0.97 -3.94 7.93
C LEU A 168 1.90 -3.86 9.14
N ASP A 169 3.09 -3.29 8.96
CA ASP A 169 3.97 -2.93 10.07
C ASP A 169 3.57 -1.60 10.70
N SER A 170 3.06 -0.68 9.88
CA SER A 170 2.62 0.64 10.32
C SER A 170 1.58 1.23 9.37
N VAL A 171 1.08 2.42 9.72
CA VAL A 171 0.20 3.22 8.87
C VAL A 171 0.65 4.69 8.89
N MET A 172 0.30 5.42 7.83
CA MET A 172 0.45 6.87 7.82
C MET A 172 -0.44 7.50 8.91
N ASN A 173 0.17 8.09 9.95
CA ASN A 173 -0.57 8.53 11.13
C ASN A 173 -1.25 9.91 10.95
N TYR A 174 -2.27 9.95 10.09
CA TYR A 174 -3.11 11.13 9.86
C TYR A 174 -3.84 11.64 11.12
N PRO A 175 -4.29 10.80 12.07
CA PRO A 175 -4.82 11.27 13.35
C PRO A 175 -3.80 12.10 14.13
N PHE A 176 -2.54 11.68 14.18
CA PHE A 176 -1.46 12.42 14.83
C PHE A 176 -1.13 13.73 14.11
N ARG A 177 -1.05 13.70 12.77
CA ARG A 177 -0.93 14.92 11.95
C ARG A 177 -2.02 15.92 12.30
N SER A 178 -3.27 15.48 12.38
CA SER A 178 -4.42 16.33 12.70
C SER A 178 -4.31 16.94 14.09
N ALA A 179 -3.87 16.17 15.09
CA ALA A 179 -3.62 16.67 16.43
C ALA A 179 -2.56 17.79 16.45
N ILE A 180 -1.42 17.59 15.77
CA ILE A 180 -0.37 18.61 15.67
C ILE A 180 -0.90 19.87 14.97
N MET A 181 -1.55 19.69 13.82
CA MET A 181 -2.06 20.81 13.02
C MET A 181 -3.07 21.66 13.80
N ASN A 182 -3.95 21.03 14.57
CA ASN A 182 -4.92 21.72 15.41
C ASN A 182 -4.22 22.51 16.52
N TYR A 183 -3.19 21.94 17.16
CA TYR A 183 -2.44 22.63 18.22
C TYR A 183 -1.69 23.85 17.69
N VAL A 184 -0.94 23.71 16.59
CA VAL A 184 -0.17 24.81 15.98
C VAL A 184 -1.07 25.95 15.48
N LYS A 185 -2.32 25.64 15.10
CA LYS A 185 -3.33 26.63 14.70
C LYS A 185 -4.01 27.35 15.88
N GLY A 186 -3.53 27.17 17.11
CA GLY A 186 -4.07 27.82 18.31
C GLY A 186 -5.04 26.96 19.12
N GLY A 187 -5.12 25.66 18.84
CA GLY A 187 -5.90 24.71 19.62
C GLY A 187 -5.38 24.54 21.05
N SER A 188 -6.23 24.04 21.95
CA SER A 188 -5.90 23.85 23.36
C SER A 188 -4.77 22.82 23.54
N PRO A 189 -3.76 23.08 24.40
CA PRO A 189 -2.79 22.07 24.82
C PRO A 189 -3.44 20.83 25.46
N TYR A 190 -4.60 21.01 26.11
CA TYR A 190 -5.35 19.91 26.70
C TYR A 190 -5.92 18.97 25.64
N ASP A 191 -6.49 19.53 24.57
CA ASP A 191 -7.06 18.76 23.46
C ASP A 191 -5.97 18.02 22.71
N PHE A 192 -4.82 18.68 22.46
CA PHE A 192 -3.65 18.04 21.87
C PHE A 192 -3.19 16.82 22.68
N ARG A 193 -3.02 17.00 24.01
CA ARG A 193 -2.63 15.89 24.90
C ARG A 193 -3.65 14.75 24.82
N ASN A 194 -4.94 15.06 24.87
CA ASN A 194 -5.98 14.03 24.82
C ASN A 194 -5.99 13.28 23.49
N SER A 195 -5.85 13.97 22.35
CA SER A 195 -5.76 13.33 21.04
C SER A 195 -4.57 12.38 20.96
N VAL A 196 -3.38 12.82 21.38
CA VAL A 196 -2.16 11.99 21.39
C VAL A 196 -2.33 10.77 22.30
N MET A 197 -2.78 10.98 23.54
CA MET A 197 -3.00 9.87 24.49
C MET A 197 -4.05 8.87 23.99
N THR A 198 -5.09 9.35 23.29
CA THR A 198 -6.10 8.48 22.69
C THR A 198 -5.48 7.60 21.61
N ILE A 199 -4.67 8.16 20.71
CA ILE A 199 -3.98 7.42 19.64
C ILE A 199 -3.07 6.35 20.24
N VAL A 200 -2.23 6.71 21.22
CA VAL A 200 -1.30 5.78 21.87
C VAL A 200 -2.04 4.64 22.55
N ARG A 201 -3.08 4.93 23.34
CA ARG A 201 -3.84 3.90 24.06
C ARG A 201 -4.46 2.88 23.11
N LYS A 202 -5.08 3.36 22.03
CA LYS A 202 -5.75 2.50 21.05
C LYS A 202 -4.78 1.58 20.30
N LEU A 203 -3.58 2.08 19.98
CA LEU A 203 -2.50 1.25 19.44
C LEU A 203 -2.07 0.17 20.45
N SER A 204 -1.87 0.52 21.73
CA SER A 204 -1.52 -0.45 22.77
C SER A 204 -2.60 -1.53 22.97
N GLU A 205 -3.87 -1.17 22.84
CA GLU A 205 -5.00 -2.10 22.92
C GLU A 205 -5.02 -3.06 21.72
N ALA A 206 -4.79 -2.56 20.50
CA ALA A 206 -4.82 -3.35 19.28
C ALA A 206 -3.64 -4.33 19.17
N VAL A 207 -2.43 -3.91 19.54
CA VAL A 207 -1.21 -4.73 19.47
C VAL A 207 -1.06 -5.66 20.69
N GLY A 208 -1.87 -5.44 21.74
CA GLY A 208 -1.81 -6.16 23.00
C GLY A 208 -0.68 -5.65 23.92
N ARG A 209 -0.98 -5.51 25.21
CA ARG A 209 -0.07 -4.87 26.21
C ARG A 209 1.35 -5.45 26.24
N ARG A 210 1.53 -6.77 26.02
CA ARG A 210 2.86 -7.41 26.04
C ARG A 210 3.75 -7.00 24.87
N ALA A 211 3.19 -6.80 23.69
CA ALA A 211 3.96 -6.35 22.53
C ALA A 211 4.25 -4.85 22.61
N TYR A 212 3.31 -4.05 23.12
CA TYR A 212 3.56 -2.62 23.38
C TYR A 212 4.74 -2.39 24.35
N GLU A 213 4.82 -3.14 25.45
CA GLU A 213 5.92 -3.06 26.42
C GLU A 213 7.27 -3.53 25.85
N GLN A 214 7.28 -4.41 24.84
CA GLN A 214 8.51 -4.92 24.21
C GLN A 214 9.09 -3.95 23.18
N TYR A 215 8.25 -3.16 22.49
CA TYR A 215 8.69 -2.23 21.43
C TYR A 215 8.79 -0.77 21.88
N PHE A 216 8.05 -0.35 22.91
CA PHE A 216 7.91 1.07 23.28
C PHE A 216 8.30 1.40 24.72
N ASN A 217 8.87 0.43 25.46
CA ASN A 217 9.48 0.69 26.76
C ASN A 217 11.02 0.71 26.61
N PRO A 218 11.67 1.88 26.52
CA PRO A 218 13.12 1.96 26.58
C PRO A 218 13.53 1.63 28.01
N ARG A 219 13.81 0.35 28.28
CA ARG A 219 14.53 -0.01 29.50
C ARG A 219 15.99 0.42 29.31
N TYR A 220 16.27 1.63 29.81
CA TYR A 220 17.57 2.22 30.12
C TYR A 220 18.57 2.40 28.98
#